data_AF-A0A3B9ERJ0-F1
#
_entry.id   AF-A0A3B9ERJ0-F1
#
_cell.length_a   1.000
_cell.length_b   1.000
_cell.length_c   1.000
_cell.angle_alpha   90.00
_cell.angle_beta   90.00
_cell.angle_gamma   90.00
#
_symmetry.space_group_name_H-M   'P 1'
#
loop_
_entity.id
_entity.type
_entity.pdbx_description
1 polymer ?
#
loop_
_entity_poly.entity_id
_entity_poly.type
_entity_poly.pdbx_seq_one_letter_code
_entity_poly.pdbx_strand_id
1 'polypeptide(L)'
;MLEASAEGLDRLTTEMNLKVGTMKDAKMERMLAEDMDLVEAVVRPDSRMVGREIVGLRLRARYDADILAVSRQGRAFRGRMGKFRFRPGDLVLFYGPRDAMPDMIARLGCLILEQRTQFGESSRRQAQMSIAVFAAAVALATVGAVPIAVALGIAAVAMVVLGLLPMREIYDGIDWPVVVLIGALIPVGDAFESTGTTGLIAQAILDSPLPISPIAVLTLLMVVTMALSAALNNAATAVIMGPVALTLAQRLDINPDPMLMGVAVAASCAFVTPIGHQNNALVMGPGGYAFGDYWRLGLPLSAVVLIVAVPAILLFWPL
;
A
#
# COMPACT_ATOMS: atom_id res chain seq x y z
N MET A 1 -22.89 6.56 19.85
CA MET A 1 -23.78 5.66 20.62
C MET A 1 -23.17 5.42 21.99
N LEU A 2 -23.91 5.68 23.07
CA LEU A 2 -23.53 5.34 24.45
C LEU A 2 -24.18 3.98 24.77
N GLU A 3 -23.40 3.00 25.20
CA GLU A 3 -23.91 1.72 25.69
C GLU A 3 -23.77 1.65 27.21
N ALA A 4 -24.89 1.44 27.90
CA ALA A 4 -24.96 1.22 29.35
C ALA A 4 -26.07 0.21 29.65
N SER A 5 -26.10 -0.34 30.87
CA SER A 5 -27.24 -1.13 31.33
C SER A 5 -28.51 -0.27 31.38
N ALA A 6 -29.68 -0.89 31.27
CA ALA A 6 -30.97 -0.18 31.27
C ALA A 6 -31.13 0.76 32.49
N GLU A 7 -30.72 0.31 33.67
CA GLU A 7 -30.72 1.13 34.90
C GLU A 7 -29.72 2.31 34.84
N GLY A 8 -28.60 2.13 34.15
CA GLY A 8 -27.58 3.18 33.99
C GLY A 8 -28.05 4.31 33.07
N LEU A 9 -28.80 3.97 32.01
CA LEU A 9 -29.42 4.95 31.12
C LEU A 9 -30.55 5.73 31.81
N ASP A 10 -31.34 5.06 32.65
CA ASP A 10 -32.48 5.68 33.35
C ASP A 10 -32.02 6.70 34.42
N ARG A 11 -30.95 6.37 35.16
CA ARG A 11 -30.33 7.34 36.09
C ARG A 11 -29.78 8.56 35.38
N LEU A 12 -29.09 8.35 34.26
CA LEU A 12 -28.39 9.40 33.54
C LEU A 12 -29.35 10.36 32.82
N THR A 13 -30.48 9.85 32.35
CA THR A 13 -31.56 10.66 31.77
C THR A 13 -32.27 11.50 32.82
N THR A 14 -32.46 10.94 34.02
CA THR A 14 -33.10 11.65 35.14
C THR A 14 -32.19 12.74 35.74
N GLU A 15 -30.91 12.46 35.98
CA GLU A 15 -29.98 13.42 36.57
C GLU A 15 -29.67 14.60 35.66
N MET A 16 -29.58 14.37 34.34
CA MET A 16 -29.26 15.42 33.37
C MET A 16 -30.50 16.01 32.69
N ASN A 17 -31.70 15.66 33.16
CA ASN A 17 -32.98 16.12 32.61
C ASN A 17 -33.08 15.92 31.08
N LEU A 18 -32.55 14.80 30.59
CA LEU A 18 -32.48 14.47 29.18
C LEU A 18 -33.76 13.72 28.78
N LYS A 19 -34.36 14.11 27.67
CA LYS A 19 -35.49 13.38 27.08
C LYS A 19 -34.98 12.26 26.19
N VAL A 20 -35.46 11.05 26.43
CA VAL A 20 -35.24 9.92 25.53
C VAL A 20 -36.12 10.12 24.29
N GLY A 21 -35.51 10.56 23.19
CA GLY A 21 -36.18 10.63 21.89
C GLY A 21 -36.42 9.22 21.35
N THR A 22 -37.66 8.89 21.01
CA THR A 22 -37.96 7.76 20.12
C THR A 22 -37.85 8.26 18.67
N MET A 23 -37.54 7.37 17.71
CA MET A 23 -37.32 7.65 16.27
C MET A 23 -38.54 8.24 15.51
N LYS A 24 -39.25 9.21 16.07
CA LYS A 24 -40.34 9.96 15.44
C LYS A 24 -40.09 11.46 15.33
N ASP A 25 -39.05 12.01 15.96
CA ASP A 25 -38.61 13.40 15.75
C ASP A 25 -37.64 13.51 14.56
N ALA A 26 -38.03 12.93 13.42
CA ALA A 26 -37.25 12.86 12.18
C ALA A 26 -36.91 14.23 11.57
N LYS A 27 -37.54 15.31 12.03
CA LYS A 27 -37.33 16.68 11.54
C LYS A 27 -36.13 17.37 12.22
N MET A 28 -35.80 16.99 13.46
CA MET A 28 -34.62 17.47 14.18
C MET A 28 -33.37 16.64 13.83
N GLU A 29 -33.54 15.32 13.62
CA GLU A 29 -32.49 14.45 13.06
C GLU A 29 -32.06 14.92 11.68
N ARG A 30 -32.99 15.31 10.78
CA ARG A 30 -32.62 15.78 9.43
C ARG A 30 -31.76 17.05 9.43
N MET A 31 -32.02 18.02 10.33
CA MET A 31 -31.24 19.26 10.39
C MET A 31 -29.85 19.09 11.05
N LEU A 32 -29.67 18.09 11.93
CA LEU A 32 -28.38 17.82 12.58
C LEU A 32 -27.57 16.71 11.88
N ALA A 33 -28.21 15.85 11.09
CA ALA A 33 -27.58 14.77 10.34
C ALA A 33 -27.23 15.12 8.88
N GLU A 34 -27.66 16.28 8.36
CA GLU A 34 -27.30 16.69 6.98
C GLU A 34 -25.81 17.04 6.85
N ASP A 35 -25.20 17.61 7.90
CA ASP A 35 -23.82 18.09 7.85
C ASP A 35 -22.80 17.21 8.57
N MET A 36 -23.21 16.19 9.34
CA MET A 36 -22.28 15.35 10.12
C MET A 36 -22.23 13.93 9.54
N ASP A 37 -21.02 13.43 9.28
CA ASP A 37 -20.80 12.10 8.73
C ASP A 37 -19.93 11.23 9.63
N LEU A 38 -20.08 9.92 9.46
CA LEU A 38 -19.28 8.90 10.11
C LEU A 38 -18.36 8.27 9.08
N VAL A 39 -17.05 8.42 9.26
CA VAL A 39 -16.07 7.91 8.29
C VAL A 39 -15.09 6.97 8.96
N GLU A 40 -15.02 5.75 8.42
CA GLU A 40 -14.06 4.74 8.82
C GLU A 40 -12.75 4.92 8.03
N ALA A 41 -11.63 5.03 8.73
CA ALA A 41 -10.33 5.21 8.12
C ALA A 41 -9.22 4.42 8.83
N VAL A 42 -8.23 3.99 8.06
CA VAL A 42 -7.04 3.29 8.54
C VAL A 42 -5.86 4.23 8.62
N VAL A 43 -5.11 4.14 9.71
CA VAL A 43 -3.86 4.88 9.93
C VAL A 43 -2.77 4.32 9.01
N ARG A 44 -2.31 5.11 8.04
CA ARG A 44 -1.18 4.71 7.16
C ARG A 44 0.16 4.72 7.91
N PRO A 45 1.18 4.00 7.41
CA PRO A 45 2.53 4.01 8.03
C PRO A 45 3.16 5.41 8.17
N ASP A 46 2.87 6.33 7.25
CA ASP A 46 3.34 7.72 7.20
C ASP A 46 2.44 8.72 7.94
N SER A 47 1.39 8.23 8.62
CA SER A 47 0.41 9.08 9.29
C SER A 47 1.01 9.90 10.44
N ARG A 48 0.58 11.16 10.52
CA ARG A 48 0.92 12.07 11.64
C ARG A 48 0.33 11.63 12.98
N MET A 49 -0.58 10.66 12.97
CA MET A 49 -1.18 10.09 14.16
C MET A 49 -0.29 9.03 14.80
N VAL A 50 0.60 8.38 14.04
CA VAL A 50 1.44 7.29 14.53
C VAL A 50 2.26 7.74 15.76
N GLY A 51 2.16 6.96 16.84
CA GLY A 51 2.83 7.24 18.11
C GLY A 51 2.19 8.32 18.99
N ARG A 52 1.17 9.04 18.51
CA ARG A 52 0.45 10.07 19.29
C ARG A 52 -0.74 9.48 20.05
N GLU A 53 -1.12 10.16 21.12
CA GLU A 53 -2.33 9.87 21.89
C GLU A 53 -3.53 10.63 21.33
N ILE A 54 -4.75 10.08 21.46
CA ILE A 54 -6.00 10.70 20.98
C ILE A 54 -6.15 12.13 21.49
N VAL A 55 -5.89 12.37 22.77
CA VAL A 55 -6.00 13.72 23.38
C VAL A 55 -5.00 14.72 22.79
N GLY A 56 -3.83 14.22 22.37
CA GLY A 56 -2.78 15.04 21.78
C GLY A 56 -3.12 15.59 20.39
N LEU A 57 -4.09 14.99 19.70
CA LEU A 57 -4.50 15.43 18.37
C LEU A 57 -5.42 16.66 18.40
N ARG A 58 -6.14 16.89 19.52
CA ARG A 58 -7.08 18.00 19.70
C ARG A 58 -8.05 18.17 18.52
N LEU A 59 -8.60 17.05 18.02
CA LEU A 59 -9.41 17.01 16.80
C LEU A 59 -10.64 17.91 16.90
N ARG A 60 -11.37 17.86 18.02
CA ARG A 60 -12.53 18.73 18.26
C ARG A 60 -12.19 20.22 18.14
N ALA A 61 -11.06 20.65 18.70
CA ALA A 61 -10.65 22.05 18.67
C ALA A 61 -10.12 22.52 17.30
N ARG A 62 -9.68 21.61 16.43
CA ARG A 62 -9.05 21.94 15.14
C ARG A 62 -9.95 21.73 13.93
N TYR A 63 -10.84 20.75 14.00
CA TYR A 63 -11.61 20.27 12.86
C TYR A 63 -13.09 20.02 13.18
N ASP A 64 -13.53 20.34 14.40
CA ASP A 64 -14.88 20.04 14.92
C ASP A 64 -15.27 18.56 14.76
N ALA A 65 -14.26 17.68 14.81
CA ALA A 65 -14.41 16.25 14.62
C ALA A 65 -13.94 15.47 15.86
N ASP A 66 -14.60 14.36 16.11
CA ASP A 66 -14.32 13.43 17.20
C ASP A 66 -13.99 12.04 16.68
N ILE A 67 -13.33 11.26 17.54
CA ILE A 67 -13.12 9.83 17.33
C ILE A 67 -14.14 9.09 18.19
N LEU A 68 -15.04 8.34 17.55
CA LEU A 68 -16.05 7.55 18.25
C LEU A 68 -15.50 6.19 18.69
N ALA A 69 -14.64 5.60 17.86
CA ALA A 69 -14.07 4.30 18.12
C ALA A 69 -12.69 4.15 17.51
N VAL A 70 -11.90 3.30 18.13
CA VAL A 70 -10.62 2.81 17.60
C VAL A 70 -10.59 1.30 17.73
N SER A 71 -10.10 0.63 16.69
CA SER A 71 -9.90 -0.82 16.68
C SER A 71 -8.47 -1.14 16.24
N ARG A 72 -7.94 -2.24 16.76
CA ARG A 72 -6.63 -2.77 16.38
C ARG A 72 -6.79 -4.24 16.08
N GLN A 73 -6.40 -4.67 14.88
CA GLN A 73 -6.50 -6.06 14.45
C GLN A 73 -7.92 -6.63 14.66
N GLY A 74 -8.94 -5.90 14.20
CA GLY A 74 -10.35 -6.30 14.33
C GLY A 74 -10.93 -6.28 15.76
N ARG A 75 -10.15 -5.87 16.77
CA ARG A 75 -10.65 -5.76 18.15
C ARG A 75 -10.87 -4.30 18.54
N ALA A 76 -12.10 -3.95 18.87
CA ALA A 76 -12.45 -2.64 19.40
C ALA A 76 -11.70 -2.38 20.71
N PHE A 77 -11.07 -1.22 20.82
CA PHE A 77 -10.38 -0.82 22.05
C PHE A 77 -11.41 -0.36 23.09
N ARG A 78 -11.51 -1.10 24.20
CA ARG A 78 -12.45 -0.82 25.30
C ARG A 78 -11.83 -0.12 26.51
N GLY A 79 -10.60 0.39 26.38
CA GLY A 79 -9.87 1.07 27.45
C GLY A 79 -10.13 2.58 27.49
N ARG A 80 -9.32 3.30 28.30
CA ARG A 80 -9.33 4.77 28.32
C ARG A 80 -8.87 5.31 26.96
N MET A 81 -9.81 5.70 26.11
CA MET A 81 -9.58 6.26 24.77
C MET A 81 -8.49 7.35 24.76
N GLY A 82 -8.46 8.20 25.79
CA GLY A 82 -7.49 9.30 25.83
C GLY A 82 -6.00 8.89 25.84
N LYS A 83 -5.66 7.68 26.30
CA LYS A 83 -4.28 7.15 26.32
C LYS A 83 -3.99 6.19 25.16
N PHE A 84 -4.94 5.98 24.24
CA PHE A 84 -4.72 5.12 23.10
C PHE A 84 -3.66 5.72 22.19
N ARG A 85 -2.59 4.96 21.93
CA ARG A 85 -1.51 5.35 21.02
C ARG A 85 -1.70 4.68 19.68
N PHE A 86 -1.78 5.49 18.62
CA PHE A 86 -1.97 4.98 17.27
C PHE A 86 -0.72 4.24 16.76
N ARG A 87 -0.97 3.17 16.01
CA ARG A 87 -0.01 2.42 15.23
C ARG A 87 -0.50 2.32 13.78
N PRO A 88 0.41 2.10 12.81
CA PRO A 88 0.02 1.78 11.46
C PRO A 88 -0.95 0.59 11.44
N GLY A 89 -2.01 0.69 10.63
CA GLY A 89 -3.07 -0.30 10.57
C GLY A 89 -4.16 -0.17 11.66
N ASP A 90 -4.05 0.76 12.61
CA ASP A 90 -5.19 1.03 13.49
C ASP A 90 -6.37 1.58 12.68
N LEU A 91 -7.57 1.15 13.02
CA LEU A 91 -8.81 1.57 12.39
C LEU A 91 -9.50 2.58 13.29
N VAL A 92 -9.89 3.71 12.72
CA VAL A 92 -10.41 4.87 13.42
C VAL A 92 -11.75 5.24 12.82
N LEU A 93 -12.74 5.43 13.69
CA LEU A 93 -14.06 5.88 13.30
C LEU A 93 -14.20 7.36 13.66
N PHE A 94 -14.15 8.21 12.64
CA PHE A 94 -14.31 9.66 12.77
C PHE A 94 -15.78 10.05 12.68
N TYR A 95 -16.16 11.07 13.45
CA TYR A 95 -17.47 11.71 13.41
C TYR A 95 -17.30 13.23 13.40
N GLY A 96 -17.87 13.91 12.42
CA GLY A 96 -17.61 15.33 12.20
C GLY A 96 -18.24 15.85 10.90
N PRO A 97 -17.98 17.11 10.53
CA PRO A 97 -18.60 17.73 9.37
C PRO A 97 -18.24 17.02 8.05
N ARG A 98 -19.25 16.66 7.24
CA ARG A 98 -19.12 15.91 5.98
C ARG A 98 -18.12 16.55 5.02
N ASP A 99 -18.18 17.86 4.86
CA ASP A 99 -17.35 18.60 3.90
C ASP A 99 -15.88 18.71 4.34
N ALA A 100 -15.61 18.74 5.65
CA ALA A 100 -14.25 18.87 6.18
C ALA A 100 -13.57 17.50 6.41
N MET A 101 -14.34 16.42 6.41
CA MET A 101 -13.88 15.08 6.77
C MET A 101 -12.81 14.52 5.82
N PRO A 102 -12.99 14.54 4.48
CA PRO A 102 -11.99 13.99 3.56
C PRO A 102 -10.64 14.72 3.69
N ASP A 103 -10.67 16.05 3.73
CA ASP A 103 -9.49 16.89 3.87
C ASP A 103 -8.77 16.67 5.21
N MET A 104 -9.53 16.55 6.30
CA MET A 104 -8.96 16.26 7.61
C MET A 104 -8.27 14.90 7.63
N ILE A 105 -8.95 13.84 7.16
CA ILE A 105 -8.42 12.47 7.14
C ILE A 105 -7.16 12.39 6.28
N ALA A 106 -7.16 13.04 5.11
CA ALA A 106 -6.00 13.14 4.24
C ALA A 106 -4.81 13.84 4.95
N ARG A 107 -5.05 14.97 5.63
CA ARG A 107 -4.01 15.71 6.39
C ARG A 107 -3.47 14.95 7.59
N LEU A 108 -4.28 14.11 8.21
CA LEU A 108 -3.85 13.21 9.28
C LEU A 108 -3.02 12.03 8.75
N GLY A 109 -3.02 11.81 7.42
CA GLY A 109 -2.32 10.70 6.79
C GLY A 109 -3.07 9.38 6.91
N CYS A 110 -4.40 9.40 7.05
CA CYS A 110 -5.22 8.19 7.09
C CYS A 110 -5.81 7.88 5.71
N LEU A 111 -6.23 6.63 5.51
CA LEU A 111 -6.90 6.14 4.30
C LEU A 111 -8.35 5.79 4.62
N ILE A 112 -9.31 6.41 3.94
CA ILE A 112 -10.74 6.11 4.12
C ILE A 112 -11.02 4.70 3.59
N LEU A 113 -11.65 3.84 4.39
CA LEU A 113 -12.03 2.48 4.01
C LEU A 113 -13.38 2.41 3.32
N GLU A 114 -14.38 3.09 3.90
CA GLU A 114 -15.69 3.25 3.29
C GLU A 114 -15.84 4.69 2.82
N GLN A 115 -15.59 4.90 1.54
CA GLN A 115 -16.23 6.00 0.84
C GLN A 115 -17.71 5.66 0.70
N ARG A 116 -18.55 6.03 1.67
CA ARG A 116 -19.96 6.38 1.37
C ARG A 116 -20.03 7.70 0.59
N THR A 117 -19.11 7.92 -0.34
CA THR A 117 -19.28 8.94 -1.35
C THR A 117 -20.24 8.37 -2.37
N GLN A 118 -21.43 8.95 -2.39
CA GLN A 118 -22.32 9.06 -3.53
C GLN A 118 -21.60 8.75 -4.86
N PHE A 119 -21.58 7.49 -5.28
CA PHE A 119 -21.46 7.16 -6.70
C PHE A 119 -22.79 7.58 -7.32
N GLY A 120 -22.98 8.89 -7.50
CA GLY A 120 -23.95 9.40 -8.45
C GLY A 120 -23.63 8.78 -9.80
N GLU A 121 -24.67 8.52 -10.58
CA GLU A 121 -24.62 7.84 -11.88
C GLU A 121 -23.60 8.44 -12.89
N SER A 122 -22.99 9.59 -12.57
CA SER A 122 -21.88 10.26 -13.26
C SER A 122 -20.55 9.47 -13.33
N SER A 123 -20.33 8.42 -12.53
CA SER A 123 -19.01 7.76 -12.39
C SER A 123 -18.69 6.70 -13.45
N ARG A 124 -19.69 5.97 -13.99
CA ARG A 124 -19.42 4.79 -14.84
C ARG A 124 -18.76 5.15 -16.17
N ARG A 125 -19.20 6.23 -16.80
CA ARG A 125 -18.64 6.69 -18.08
C ARG A 125 -17.21 7.19 -17.91
N GLN A 126 -16.94 7.96 -16.86
CA GLN A 126 -15.59 8.45 -16.56
C GLN A 126 -14.63 7.27 -16.29
N ALA A 127 -15.05 6.30 -15.48
CA ALA A 127 -14.28 5.08 -15.23
C ALA A 127 -13.99 4.30 -16.53
N GLN A 128 -14.99 4.13 -17.39
CA GLN A 128 -14.80 3.48 -18.69
C GLN A 128 -13.84 4.25 -19.59
N MET A 129 -13.91 5.59 -19.61
CA MET A 129 -12.99 6.43 -20.37
C MET A 129 -11.55 6.31 -19.84
N SER A 130 -11.35 6.33 -18.51
CA SER A 130 -10.02 6.15 -17.92
C SER A 130 -9.41 4.78 -18.25
N ILE A 131 -10.22 3.72 -18.15
CA ILE A 131 -9.80 2.36 -18.55
C ILE A 131 -9.45 2.31 -20.03
N ALA A 132 -10.27 2.92 -20.90
CA ALA A 132 -10.02 2.94 -22.33
C ALA A 132 -8.73 3.68 -22.69
N VAL A 133 -8.46 4.83 -22.07
CA VAL A 133 -7.22 5.61 -22.25
C VAL A 133 -6.01 4.80 -21.81
N PHE A 134 -6.07 4.16 -20.64
CA PHE A 134 -4.98 3.32 -20.14
C PHE A 134 -4.75 2.10 -21.05
N ALA A 135 -5.81 1.39 -21.43
CA ALA A 135 -5.73 0.23 -22.32
C ALA A 135 -5.15 0.60 -23.70
N ALA A 136 -5.56 1.75 -24.26
CA ALA A 136 -5.02 2.25 -25.51
C ALA A 136 -3.51 2.55 -25.41
N ALA A 137 -3.06 3.12 -24.29
CA ALA A 137 -1.65 3.40 -24.06
C ALA A 137 -0.81 2.11 -23.95
N VAL A 138 -1.32 1.10 -23.22
CA VAL A 138 -0.67 -0.22 -23.14
C VAL A 138 -0.62 -0.87 -24.53
N ALA A 139 -1.74 -0.89 -25.27
CA ALA A 139 -1.78 -1.47 -26.60
C ALA A 139 -0.80 -0.78 -27.57
N LEU A 140 -0.71 0.55 -27.53
CA LEU A 140 0.22 1.32 -28.35
C LEU A 140 1.68 0.98 -28.04
N ALA A 141 2.01 0.78 -26.75
CA ALA A 141 3.33 0.36 -26.32
C ALA A 141 3.63 -1.10 -26.73
N THR A 142 2.66 -2.00 -26.59
CA THR A 142 2.82 -3.43 -26.93
C THR A 142 3.05 -3.66 -28.42
N VAL A 143 2.41 -2.87 -29.29
CA VAL A 143 2.64 -2.92 -30.76
C VAL A 143 4.00 -2.31 -31.14
N GLY A 144 4.71 -1.68 -30.19
CA GLY A 144 6.02 -1.08 -30.43
C GLY A 144 5.97 0.27 -31.14
N ALA A 145 4.80 0.92 -31.21
CA ALA A 145 4.65 2.21 -31.89
C ALA A 145 5.38 3.34 -31.16
N VAL A 146 5.37 3.32 -29.82
CA VAL A 146 6.14 4.22 -28.96
C VAL A 146 6.62 3.49 -27.69
N PRO A 147 7.71 3.94 -27.05
CA PRO A 147 8.12 3.41 -25.75
C PRO A 147 7.01 3.54 -24.71
N ILE A 148 6.89 2.56 -23.80
CA ILE A 148 5.83 2.52 -22.78
C ILE A 148 5.77 3.79 -21.91
N ALA A 149 6.94 4.36 -21.58
CA ALA A 149 7.02 5.61 -20.82
C ALA A 149 6.34 6.78 -21.55
N VAL A 150 6.50 6.87 -22.87
CA VAL A 150 5.87 7.89 -23.71
C VAL A 150 4.37 7.65 -23.82
N ALA A 151 3.96 6.40 -24.06
CA ALA A 151 2.54 6.04 -24.13
C ALA A 151 1.78 6.39 -22.84
N LEU A 152 2.32 6.01 -21.68
CA LEU A 152 1.73 6.30 -20.38
C LEU A 152 1.77 7.79 -20.04
N GLY A 153 2.82 8.52 -20.45
CA GLY A 153 2.88 9.97 -20.31
C GLY A 153 1.77 10.68 -21.10
N ILE A 154 1.53 10.26 -22.34
CA ILE A 154 0.42 10.77 -23.16
C ILE A 154 -0.93 10.42 -22.50
N ALA A 155 -1.08 9.21 -21.97
CA ALA A 155 -2.29 8.79 -21.26
C ALA A 155 -2.59 9.66 -20.04
N ALA A 156 -1.56 9.98 -19.24
CA ALA A 156 -1.68 10.87 -18.09
C ALA A 156 -2.17 12.27 -18.49
N VAL A 157 -1.57 12.85 -19.54
CA VAL A 157 -2.00 14.14 -20.09
C VAL A 157 -3.43 14.06 -20.64
N ALA A 158 -3.77 12.99 -21.36
CA ALA A 158 -5.10 12.78 -21.91
C ALA A 158 -6.17 12.70 -20.82
N MET A 159 -5.90 12.04 -19.68
CA MET A 159 -6.83 11.99 -18.55
C MET A 159 -7.19 13.40 -18.03
N VAL A 160 -6.25 14.33 -18.08
CA VAL A 160 -6.45 15.71 -17.62
C VAL A 160 -7.20 16.53 -18.66
N VAL A 161 -6.79 16.42 -19.93
CA VAL A 161 -7.46 17.12 -21.04
C VAL A 161 -8.92 16.67 -21.20
N LEU A 162 -9.20 15.40 -20.97
CA LEU A 162 -10.55 14.83 -20.99
C LEU A 162 -11.36 15.15 -19.72
N GLY A 163 -10.79 15.86 -18.75
CA GLY A 163 -11.46 16.19 -17.49
C GLY A 163 -11.75 14.98 -16.60
N LEU A 164 -11.02 13.87 -16.79
CA LEU A 164 -11.12 12.66 -15.96
C LEU A 164 -10.35 12.81 -14.65
N LEU A 165 -9.31 13.66 -14.62
CA LEU A 165 -8.50 13.94 -13.45
C LEU A 165 -8.25 15.45 -13.32
N PRO A 166 -8.47 16.07 -12.15
CA PRO A 166 -8.11 17.47 -11.90
C PRO A 166 -6.60 17.69 -12.01
N MET A 167 -6.17 18.79 -12.63
CA MET A 167 -4.75 19.12 -12.83
C MET A 167 -3.94 19.11 -11.52
N ARG A 168 -4.58 19.48 -10.40
CA ARG A 168 -3.93 19.52 -9.08
C ARG A 168 -3.57 18.14 -8.54
N GLU A 169 -4.38 17.12 -8.85
CA GLU A 169 -4.22 15.76 -8.34
C GLU A 169 -3.17 14.95 -9.10
N ILE A 170 -2.72 15.41 -10.27
CA ILE A 170 -1.68 14.72 -11.06
C ILE A 170 -0.41 14.54 -10.23
N TYR A 171 0.00 15.59 -9.52
CA TYR A 171 1.23 15.58 -8.72
C TYR A 171 1.12 14.72 -7.46
N ASP A 172 -0.10 14.57 -6.93
CA ASP A 172 -0.38 13.70 -5.79
C ASP A 172 -0.33 12.22 -6.17
N GLY A 173 -0.57 11.90 -7.45
CA GLY A 173 -0.45 10.55 -8.00
C GLY A 173 1.01 10.09 -8.22
N ILE A 174 2.00 10.98 -8.11
CA ILE A 174 3.41 10.65 -8.29
C ILE A 174 4.02 10.25 -6.95
N ASP A 175 4.52 9.01 -6.86
CA ASP A 175 5.33 8.56 -5.73
C ASP A 175 6.76 9.13 -5.85
N TRP A 176 6.92 10.39 -5.43
CA TRP A 176 8.21 11.08 -5.44
C TRP A 176 9.32 10.34 -4.69
N PRO A 177 9.08 9.75 -3.50
CA PRO A 177 10.05 8.88 -2.84
C PRO A 177 10.56 7.76 -3.74
N VAL A 178 9.70 7.07 -4.50
CA VAL A 178 10.12 6.02 -5.44
C VAL A 178 10.97 6.59 -6.57
N VAL A 179 10.60 7.73 -7.15
CA VAL A 179 11.39 8.38 -8.23
C VAL A 179 12.79 8.75 -7.74
N VAL A 180 12.89 9.40 -6.58
CA VAL A 180 14.17 9.78 -5.97
C VAL A 180 14.99 8.54 -5.62
N LEU A 181 14.35 7.49 -5.10
CA LEU A 181 15.00 6.22 -4.76
C LEU A 181 15.60 5.54 -5.99
N ILE A 182 14.83 5.40 -7.08
CA ILE A 182 15.34 4.81 -8.33
C ILE A 182 16.51 5.65 -8.86
N GLY A 183 16.37 6.98 -8.88
CA GLY A 183 17.45 7.88 -9.31
C GLY A 183 18.71 7.77 -8.45
N ALA A 184 18.57 7.64 -7.12
CA ALA A 184 19.67 7.47 -6.18
C ALA A 184 20.34 6.09 -6.27
N LEU A 185 19.61 5.07 -6.72
CA LEU A 185 20.13 3.71 -6.84
C LEU A 185 20.91 3.48 -8.15
N ILE A 186 20.77 4.34 -9.16
CA ILE A 186 21.60 4.27 -10.39
C ILE A 186 23.10 4.41 -10.05
N PRO A 187 23.58 5.48 -9.36
CA PRO A 187 24.98 5.58 -8.93
C PRO A 187 25.42 4.49 -7.96
N VAL A 188 24.49 3.94 -7.16
CA VAL A 188 24.81 2.81 -6.25
C VAL A 188 25.10 1.56 -7.06
N GLY A 189 24.32 1.27 -8.11
CA GLY A 189 24.62 0.20 -9.07
C GLY A 189 26.02 0.36 -9.66
N ASP A 190 26.35 1.56 -10.15
CA ASP A 190 27.67 1.88 -10.71
C ASP A 190 28.80 1.71 -9.68
N ALA A 191 28.57 2.09 -8.41
CA ALA A 191 29.52 1.89 -7.33
C ALA A 191 29.75 0.40 -7.04
N PHE A 192 28.70 -0.42 -7.03
CA PHE A 192 28.81 -1.86 -6.82
C PHE A 192 29.59 -2.55 -7.94
N GLU A 193 29.43 -2.10 -9.18
CA GLU A 193 30.17 -2.60 -10.34
C GLU A 193 31.64 -2.14 -10.29
N SER A 194 31.88 -0.84 -10.14
CA SER A 194 33.24 -0.26 -10.12
C SER A 194 34.09 -0.70 -8.93
N THR A 195 33.48 -1.02 -7.78
CA THR A 195 34.20 -1.58 -6.62
C THR A 195 34.48 -3.07 -6.74
N GLY A 196 33.93 -3.76 -7.75
CA GLY A 196 34.04 -5.21 -7.91
C GLY A 196 33.17 -6.01 -6.91
N THR A 197 32.29 -5.34 -6.16
CA THR A 197 31.42 -5.98 -5.16
C THR A 197 30.49 -7.00 -5.80
N THR A 198 29.93 -6.69 -6.98
CA THR A 198 29.12 -7.65 -7.75
C THR A 198 29.93 -8.90 -8.14
N GLY A 199 31.21 -8.73 -8.46
CA GLY A 199 32.14 -9.82 -8.74
C GLY A 199 32.39 -10.71 -7.53
N LEU A 200 32.55 -10.13 -6.34
CA LEU A 200 32.71 -10.89 -5.09
C LEU A 200 31.45 -11.68 -4.72
N ILE A 201 30.25 -11.10 -4.91
CA ILE A 201 28.98 -11.80 -4.67
C ILE A 201 28.82 -12.96 -5.66
N ALA A 202 29.13 -12.74 -6.94
CA ALA A 202 29.10 -13.79 -7.94
C ALA A 202 30.11 -14.91 -7.63
N GLN A 203 31.34 -14.56 -7.24
CA GLN A 203 32.34 -15.54 -6.81
C GLN A 203 31.89 -16.31 -5.56
N ALA A 204 31.36 -15.64 -4.53
CA ALA A 204 30.85 -16.31 -3.35
C ALA A 204 29.71 -17.31 -3.66
N ILE A 205 28.89 -17.01 -4.66
CA ILE A 205 27.86 -17.93 -5.14
C ILE A 205 28.50 -19.09 -5.91
N LEU A 206 29.48 -18.82 -6.78
CA LEU A 206 30.08 -19.81 -7.70
C LEU A 206 31.19 -20.67 -7.08
N ASP A 207 31.85 -20.23 -6.01
CA ASP A 207 32.95 -20.92 -5.31
C ASP A 207 32.47 -22.12 -4.47
N SER A 208 31.20 -22.49 -4.58
CA SER A 208 30.71 -23.74 -4.04
C SER A 208 31.43 -24.93 -4.71
N PRO A 209 31.91 -25.92 -3.95
CA PRO A 209 32.61 -27.09 -4.50
C PRO A 209 31.74 -28.00 -5.39
N LEU A 210 30.44 -27.69 -5.53
CA LEU A 210 29.52 -28.41 -6.41
C LEU A 210 29.26 -27.58 -7.68
N PRO A 211 29.18 -28.20 -8.87
CA PRO A 211 28.75 -27.52 -10.09
C PRO A 211 27.32 -27.00 -9.90
N ILE A 212 27.18 -25.68 -9.74
CA ILE A 212 25.87 -25.05 -9.58
C ILE A 212 25.25 -24.90 -10.98
N SER A 213 24.13 -25.59 -11.20
CA SER A 213 23.32 -25.39 -12.41
C SER A 213 22.86 -23.93 -12.51
N PRO A 214 22.81 -23.31 -13.70
CA PRO A 214 22.25 -21.96 -13.87
C PRO A 214 20.83 -21.81 -13.31
N ILE A 215 20.05 -22.90 -13.30
CA ILE A 215 18.72 -22.97 -12.66
C ILE A 215 18.82 -22.76 -11.14
N ALA A 216 19.83 -23.34 -10.50
CA ALA A 216 20.07 -23.17 -9.06
C ALA A 216 20.54 -21.74 -8.74
N VAL A 217 21.34 -21.11 -9.62
CA VAL A 217 21.71 -19.69 -9.47
C VAL A 217 20.48 -18.79 -9.60
N LEU A 218 19.62 -19.02 -10.61
CA LEU A 218 18.36 -18.28 -10.76
C LEU A 218 17.47 -18.44 -9.53
N THR A 219 17.33 -19.67 -9.02
CA THR A 219 16.51 -19.95 -7.83
C THR A 219 17.06 -19.24 -6.60
N LEU A 220 18.38 -19.28 -6.38
CA LEU A 220 19.04 -18.60 -5.27
C LEU A 220 18.88 -17.07 -5.38
N LEU A 221 19.07 -16.52 -6.57
CA LEU A 221 18.87 -15.10 -6.86
C LEU A 221 17.44 -14.67 -6.51
N MET A 222 16.43 -15.46 -6.90
CA MET A 222 15.04 -15.18 -6.55
C MET A 222 14.81 -15.24 -5.03
N VAL A 223 15.33 -16.26 -4.33
CA VAL A 223 15.20 -16.37 -2.86
C VAL A 223 15.80 -15.16 -2.15
N VAL A 224 17.01 -14.76 -2.52
CA VAL A 224 17.68 -13.59 -1.93
C VAL A 224 16.88 -12.31 -2.23
N THR A 225 16.38 -12.16 -3.47
CA THR A 225 15.56 -11.01 -3.87
C THR A 225 14.26 -10.94 -3.07
N MET A 226 13.56 -12.06 -2.87
CA MET A 226 12.34 -12.12 -2.06
C MET A 226 12.60 -11.76 -0.59
N ALA A 227 13.71 -12.26 -0.03
CA ALA A 227 14.12 -11.94 1.33
C ALA A 227 14.45 -10.44 1.48
N LEU A 228 15.14 -9.86 0.51
CA LEU A 228 15.46 -8.44 0.48
C LEU A 228 14.19 -7.57 0.34
N SER A 229 13.25 -8.00 -0.52
CA SER A 229 11.94 -7.35 -0.67
C SER A 229 11.05 -7.44 0.57
N ALA A 230 11.30 -8.40 1.46
CA ALA A 230 10.62 -8.44 2.75
C ALA A 230 11.12 -7.35 3.72
N ALA A 231 12.28 -6.74 3.45
CA ALA A 231 12.86 -5.68 4.28
C ALA A 231 12.78 -4.29 3.61
N LEU A 232 12.87 -4.24 2.28
CA LEU A 232 12.81 -3.03 1.46
C LEU A 232 11.50 -2.95 0.68
N ASN A 233 11.28 -1.87 -0.08
CA ASN A 233 10.16 -1.82 -1.03
C ASN A 233 10.54 -2.52 -2.36
N ASN A 234 9.53 -2.96 -3.13
CA ASN A 234 9.72 -3.72 -4.37
C ASN A 234 10.66 -3.00 -5.36
N ALA A 235 10.51 -1.69 -5.52
CA ALA A 235 11.30 -0.89 -6.47
C ALA A 235 12.79 -0.85 -6.07
N ALA A 236 13.10 -0.60 -4.79
CA ALA A 236 14.46 -0.57 -4.29
C ALA A 236 15.16 -1.92 -4.50
N THR A 237 14.47 -3.01 -4.15
CA THR A 237 14.98 -4.37 -4.32
C THR A 237 15.32 -4.65 -5.77
N ALA A 238 14.44 -4.31 -6.72
CA ALA A 238 14.67 -4.55 -8.14
C ALA A 238 15.91 -3.80 -8.66
N VAL A 239 16.12 -2.55 -8.23
CA VAL A 239 17.29 -1.77 -8.68
C VAL A 239 18.59 -2.29 -8.06
N ILE A 240 18.58 -2.77 -6.81
CA ILE A 240 19.77 -3.36 -6.17
C ILE A 240 20.12 -4.71 -6.83
N MET A 241 19.13 -5.57 -7.07
CA MET A 241 19.35 -6.92 -7.55
C MET A 241 19.55 -7.01 -9.08
N GLY A 242 19.09 -6.01 -9.84
CA GLY A 242 19.23 -5.97 -11.31
C GLY A 242 20.69 -6.07 -11.79
N PRO A 243 21.62 -5.22 -11.30
CA PRO A 243 23.04 -5.32 -11.64
C PRO A 243 23.68 -6.66 -11.21
N VAL A 244 23.26 -7.20 -10.07
CA VAL A 244 23.72 -8.52 -9.60
C VAL A 244 23.29 -9.63 -10.56
N ALA A 245 22.03 -9.60 -11.00
CA ALA A 245 21.48 -10.53 -11.98
C ALA A 245 22.23 -10.47 -13.32
N LEU A 246 22.52 -9.26 -13.81
CA LEU A 246 23.29 -9.05 -15.04
C LEU A 246 24.71 -9.61 -14.93
N THR A 247 25.39 -9.35 -13.80
CA THR A 247 26.75 -9.85 -13.54
C THR A 247 26.77 -11.38 -13.47
N LEU A 248 25.77 -11.99 -12.81
CA LEU A 248 25.66 -13.45 -12.73
C LEU A 248 25.43 -14.08 -14.10
N ALA A 249 24.57 -13.48 -14.93
CA ALA A 249 24.35 -13.96 -16.29
C ALA A 249 25.63 -13.92 -17.14
N GLN A 250 26.38 -12.81 -17.08
CA GLN A 250 27.66 -12.67 -17.78
C GLN A 250 28.71 -13.68 -17.31
N ARG A 251 28.79 -13.95 -16.00
CA ARG A 251 29.74 -14.93 -15.43
C ARG A 251 29.42 -16.37 -15.81
N LEU A 252 28.13 -16.66 -16.00
CA LEU A 252 27.64 -17.98 -16.41
C LEU A 252 27.56 -18.15 -17.93
N ASP A 253 27.84 -17.10 -18.70
CA ASP A 253 27.71 -17.06 -20.17
C ASP A 253 26.30 -17.47 -20.67
N ILE A 254 25.26 -16.94 -19.99
CA ILE A 254 23.85 -17.18 -20.30
C ILE A 254 23.13 -15.87 -20.68
N ASN A 255 21.93 -15.98 -21.24
CA ASN A 255 21.09 -14.81 -21.50
C ASN A 255 20.75 -14.09 -20.16
N PRO A 256 20.90 -12.75 -20.06
CA PRO A 256 20.50 -11.99 -18.88
C PRO A 256 18.99 -11.91 -18.64
N ASP A 257 18.16 -12.05 -19.67
CA ASP A 257 16.71 -11.96 -19.60
C ASP A 257 16.06 -12.84 -18.50
N PRO A 258 16.36 -14.16 -18.39
CA PRO A 258 15.80 -15.00 -17.33
C PRO A 258 16.20 -14.53 -15.92
N MET A 259 17.43 -14.03 -15.75
CA MET A 259 17.91 -13.53 -14.46
C MET A 259 17.20 -12.23 -14.07
N LEU A 260 17.03 -11.32 -15.02
CA LEU A 260 16.31 -10.05 -14.81
C LEU A 260 14.81 -10.28 -14.54
N MET A 261 14.18 -11.21 -15.27
CA MET A 261 12.78 -11.59 -15.01
C MET A 261 12.63 -12.29 -13.66
N GLY A 262 13.61 -13.12 -13.26
CA GLY A 262 13.68 -13.68 -11.92
C GLY A 262 13.66 -12.60 -10.84
N VAL A 263 14.49 -11.56 -10.97
CA VAL A 263 14.49 -10.41 -10.05
C VAL A 263 13.15 -9.67 -10.07
N ALA A 264 12.57 -9.40 -11.24
CA ALA A 264 11.31 -8.66 -11.35
C ALA A 264 10.15 -9.39 -10.64
N VAL A 265 10.04 -10.70 -10.83
CA VAL A 265 9.03 -11.54 -10.16
C VAL A 265 9.31 -11.60 -8.66
N ALA A 266 10.53 -11.93 -8.27
CA ALA A 266 10.91 -12.11 -6.87
C ALA A 266 10.77 -10.81 -6.04
N ALA A 267 11.17 -9.67 -6.61
CA ALA A 267 11.03 -8.36 -5.96
C ALA A 267 9.55 -7.98 -5.73
N SER A 268 8.63 -8.49 -6.55
CA SER A 268 7.19 -8.26 -6.41
C SER A 268 6.54 -9.14 -5.33
N CYS A 269 7.25 -10.16 -4.83
CA CYS A 269 6.72 -11.17 -3.90
C CYS A 269 7.09 -10.89 -2.43
N ALA A 270 6.77 -9.70 -1.93
CA ALA A 270 6.98 -9.32 -0.53
C ALA A 270 5.90 -9.90 0.43
N PHE A 271 5.82 -11.22 0.56
CA PHE A 271 4.74 -11.88 1.32
C PHE A 271 5.06 -12.12 2.80
N VAL A 272 6.35 -12.18 3.15
CA VAL A 272 6.80 -12.65 4.47
C VAL A 272 6.62 -11.59 5.57
N THR A 273 6.53 -10.31 5.20
CA THR A 273 6.34 -9.21 6.14
C THR A 273 5.30 -8.21 5.64
N PRO A 274 4.64 -7.49 6.56
CA PRO A 274 3.79 -6.36 6.20
C PRO A 274 4.57 -5.10 5.84
N ILE A 275 5.89 -5.07 6.10
CA ILE A 275 6.75 -3.90 5.92
C ILE A 275 7.13 -3.73 4.45
N GLY A 276 7.33 -4.85 3.73
CA GLY A 276 7.81 -4.82 2.35
C GLY A 276 6.90 -4.06 1.37
N HIS A 277 5.59 -3.95 1.67
CA HIS A 277 4.69 -3.16 0.84
C HIS A 277 3.57 -2.49 1.64
N GLN A 278 3.28 -1.22 1.31
CA GLN A 278 2.26 -0.41 2.00
C GLN A 278 0.88 -1.09 2.04
N ASN A 279 0.47 -1.73 0.94
CA ASN A 279 -0.79 -2.47 0.86
C ASN A 279 -0.91 -3.57 1.93
N ASN A 280 0.18 -4.27 2.25
CA ASN A 280 0.17 -5.32 3.28
C ASN A 280 -0.04 -4.71 4.66
N ALA A 281 0.67 -3.62 4.98
CA ALA A 281 0.47 -2.89 6.23
C ALA A 281 -0.96 -2.35 6.37
N LEU A 282 -1.56 -1.88 5.28
CA LEU A 282 -2.93 -1.35 5.26
C LEU A 282 -3.99 -2.42 5.52
N VAL A 283 -3.84 -3.60 4.93
CA VAL A 283 -4.80 -4.71 5.08
C VAL A 283 -4.63 -5.41 6.43
N MET A 284 -3.44 -5.35 7.05
CA MET A 284 -3.18 -5.98 8.34
C MET A 284 -4.21 -5.61 9.42
N GLY A 285 -4.54 -4.32 9.51
CA GLY A 285 -5.45 -3.80 10.52
C GLY A 285 -6.90 -4.27 10.37
N PRO A 286 -7.56 -3.91 9.25
CA PRO A 286 -8.94 -4.30 8.96
C PRO A 286 -9.10 -5.81 8.83
N GLY A 287 -8.12 -6.50 8.25
CA GLY A 287 -8.10 -7.95 8.09
C GLY A 287 -7.86 -8.72 9.39
N GLY A 288 -7.53 -8.04 10.49
CA GLY A 288 -7.28 -8.69 11.77
C GLY A 288 -5.99 -9.50 11.84
N TYR A 289 -5.06 -9.28 10.92
CA TYR A 289 -3.81 -10.04 10.84
C TYR A 289 -2.80 -9.59 11.90
N ALA A 290 -2.08 -10.55 12.47
CA ALA A 290 -0.88 -10.29 13.26
C ALA A 290 0.37 -10.28 12.38
N PHE A 291 1.45 -9.63 12.84
CA PHE A 291 2.75 -9.67 12.17
C PHE A 291 3.25 -11.10 11.95
N GLY A 292 3.00 -11.97 12.94
CA GLY A 292 3.34 -13.39 12.87
C GLY A 292 2.54 -14.20 11.83
N ASP A 293 1.45 -13.68 11.28
CA ASP A 293 0.65 -14.41 10.28
C ASP A 293 1.28 -14.30 8.89
N TYR A 294 2.00 -13.20 8.61
CA TYR A 294 2.61 -12.92 7.31
C TYR A 294 3.68 -13.95 6.94
N TRP A 295 4.64 -14.24 7.81
CA TRP A 295 5.68 -15.23 7.46
C TRP A 295 5.14 -16.67 7.40
N ARG A 296 4.12 -17.00 8.23
CA ARG A 296 3.48 -18.33 8.24
C ARG A 296 2.75 -18.63 6.93
N LEU A 297 2.09 -17.64 6.34
CA LEU A 297 1.40 -17.78 5.05
C LEU A 297 2.32 -17.45 3.86
N GLY A 298 3.22 -16.49 4.06
CA GLY A 298 4.11 -15.95 3.05
C GLY A 298 5.23 -16.91 2.65
N LEU A 299 5.79 -17.70 3.57
CA LEU A 299 6.82 -18.70 3.23
C LEU A 299 6.26 -19.81 2.31
N PRO A 300 5.11 -20.46 2.61
CA PRO A 300 4.48 -21.40 1.68
C PRO A 300 4.18 -20.77 0.32
N LEU A 301 3.63 -19.55 0.31
CA LEU A 301 3.33 -18.85 -0.94
C LEU A 301 4.60 -18.54 -1.74
N SER A 302 5.68 -18.16 -1.04
CA SER A 302 6.98 -17.92 -1.66
C SER A 302 7.55 -19.18 -2.31
N ALA A 303 7.42 -20.33 -1.65
CA ALA A 303 7.81 -21.61 -2.22
C ALA A 303 6.98 -21.97 -3.46
N VAL A 304 5.66 -21.73 -3.43
CA VAL A 304 4.80 -21.92 -4.60
C VAL A 304 5.26 -21.04 -5.76
N VAL A 305 5.57 -19.76 -5.50
CA VAL A 305 6.11 -18.87 -6.54
C VAL A 305 7.41 -19.41 -7.10
N LEU A 306 8.36 -19.86 -6.28
CA LEU A 306 9.63 -20.41 -6.79
C LEU A 306 9.39 -21.66 -7.67
N ILE A 307 8.51 -22.56 -7.23
CA ILE A 307 8.19 -23.80 -7.96
C ILE A 307 7.52 -23.51 -9.32
N VAL A 308 6.70 -22.47 -9.42
CA VAL A 308 5.97 -22.12 -10.65
C VAL A 308 6.76 -21.17 -11.55
N ALA A 309 7.36 -20.14 -10.97
CA ALA A 309 8.03 -19.08 -11.69
C ALA A 309 9.34 -19.55 -12.31
N VAL A 310 10.14 -20.37 -11.62
CA VAL A 310 11.41 -20.84 -12.19
C VAL A 310 11.19 -21.63 -13.50
N PRO A 311 10.31 -22.65 -13.56
CA PRO A 311 10.00 -23.32 -14.83
C PRO A 311 9.37 -22.40 -15.87
N ALA A 312 8.47 -21.50 -15.46
CA ALA A 312 7.83 -20.57 -16.39
C ALA A 312 8.85 -19.61 -17.02
N ILE A 313 9.75 -19.05 -16.22
CA ILE A 313 10.82 -18.17 -16.70
C ILE A 313 11.69 -18.91 -17.71
N LEU A 314 12.11 -20.14 -17.39
CA LEU A 314 12.94 -20.95 -18.31
C LEU A 314 12.21 -21.34 -19.60
N LEU A 315 10.88 -21.46 -19.57
CA LEU A 315 10.08 -21.75 -20.76
C LEU A 315 9.98 -20.56 -21.72
N PHE A 316 9.82 -19.35 -21.17
CA PHE A 316 9.67 -18.11 -21.96
C PHE A 316 11.01 -17.44 -22.29
N TRP A 317 12.00 -17.58 -21.41
CA TRP A 317 13.35 -17.05 -21.53
C TRP A 317 14.37 -18.17 -21.24
N PRO A 318 14.76 -18.94 -22.27
CA PRO A 318 15.78 -19.97 -22.09
C PRO A 318 17.13 -19.36 -21.72
N LEU A 319 17.89 -20.10 -20.89
CA LEU A 319 19.23 -19.75 -20.41
C LEU A 319 20.26 -19.74 -21.56
#